data_AF-A0A5D3C493-F1
#
_entry.id   AF-A0A5D3C493-F1
#
_cell.length_a   1.000
_cell.length_b   1.000
_cell.length_c   1.000
_cell.angle_alpha   90.00
_cell.angle_beta   90.00
_cell.angle_gamma   90.00
#
_symmetry.space_group_name_H-M   'P 1'
#
loop_
_entity.id
_entity.type
_entity.pdbx_description
1 polymer ?
#
loop_
_entity_poly.entity_id
_entity_poly.type
_entity_poly.pdbx_seq_one_letter_code
_entity_poly.pdbx_strand_id
1 'polypeptide(L)'
;MYGFSFLGLFLQRSDTLGQMDDNNLLASVCTVVFKETENLEGKSIKIEGYDFNQGLNYSNLIRSMISTGFQAFNLGDAIEVVNQMLDWRLADENVIEDCSEEEKDPMRT
;
A
#
# COMPACT_ATOMS: atom_id res chain seq x y z
N MET A 1 -21.68 -52.71 -16.99
CA MET A 1 -22.08 -51.38 -17.48
C MET A 1 -22.75 -50.68 -16.31
N TYR A 2 -21.98 -49.91 -15.54
CA TYR A 2 -22.43 -49.26 -14.30
C TYR A 2 -23.01 -47.89 -14.63
N GLY A 3 -24.32 -47.72 -14.47
CA GLY A 3 -24.99 -46.43 -14.62
C GLY A 3 -25.17 -45.77 -13.25
N PHE A 4 -24.18 -44.99 -12.80
CA PHE A 4 -24.38 -44.07 -11.68
C PHE A 4 -25.28 -42.93 -12.17
N SER A 5 -26.55 -42.95 -11.77
CA SER A 5 -27.51 -41.90 -12.09
C SER A 5 -27.08 -40.59 -11.43
N PHE A 6 -26.72 -39.61 -12.26
CA PHE A 6 -26.37 -38.25 -11.86
C PHE A 6 -27.51 -37.53 -11.10
N LEU A 7 -28.74 -38.05 -11.22
CA LEU A 7 -29.94 -37.50 -10.59
C LEU A 7 -30.01 -37.80 -9.08
N GLY A 8 -29.37 -38.88 -8.61
CA GLY A 8 -29.32 -39.23 -7.20
C GLY A 8 -28.39 -38.34 -6.36
N LEU A 9 -27.36 -37.75 -6.99
CA LEU A 9 -26.44 -36.82 -6.32
C LEU A 9 -27.02 -35.39 -6.20
N PHE A 10 -28.03 -35.07 -7.01
CA PHE A 10 -28.66 -33.75 -7.02
C PHE A 10 -29.75 -33.63 -5.95
N LEU A 11 -30.53 -34.70 -5.70
CA LEU A 11 -31.58 -34.70 -4.67
C LEU A 11 -31.03 -34.74 -3.23
N GLN A 12 -29.87 -35.35 -3.01
CA GLN A 12 -29.23 -35.35 -1.68
C GLN A 12 -28.61 -33.98 -1.31
N ARG A 13 -28.37 -33.11 -2.30
CA ARG A 13 -27.77 -31.78 -2.11
C ARG A 13 -28.81 -30.67 -1.95
N SER A 14 -30.07 -30.93 -2.31
CA SER A 14 -31.19 -30.01 -2.02
C SER A 14 -31.63 -30.05 -0.55
N ASP A 15 -31.48 -31.18 0.14
CA ASP A 15 -31.87 -31.33 1.55
C ASP A 15 -30.84 -30.75 2.54
N THR A 16 -29.61 -30.44 2.09
CA THR A 16 -28.57 -29.79 2.92
C THR A 16 -28.56 -28.26 2.82
N LEU A 17 -29.47 -27.67 2.04
CA LEU A 17 -29.74 -26.23 2.00
C LEU A 17 -31.00 -25.86 2.80
N GLY A 18 -31.52 -26.79 3.60
CA GLY A 18 -32.56 -26.53 4.59
C GLY A 18 -31.94 -26.05 5.90
N GLN A 19 -31.95 -24.73 6.11
CA GLN A 19 -31.59 -24.04 7.35
C GLN A 19 -30.10 -24.09 7.73
N MET A 20 -29.26 -23.38 6.98
CA MET A 20 -28.21 -22.61 7.66
C MET A 20 -28.95 -21.60 8.52
N ASP A 21 -28.95 -21.84 9.84
CA ASP A 21 -29.44 -20.93 10.86
C ASP A 21 -29.00 -19.50 10.50
N ASP A 22 -29.95 -18.62 10.17
CA ASP A 22 -29.67 -17.24 9.75
C ASP A 22 -28.82 -16.52 10.82
N ASN A 23 -28.92 -16.94 12.09
CA ASN A 23 -28.09 -16.43 13.17
C ASN A 23 -26.62 -16.86 13.05
N ASN A 24 -26.34 -18.05 12.53
CA ASN A 24 -25.00 -18.56 12.30
C ASN A 24 -24.35 -17.92 11.05
N LEU A 25 -25.14 -17.67 10.00
CA LEU A 25 -24.69 -16.87 8.85
C LEU A 25 -24.34 -15.44 9.27
N LEU A 26 -25.22 -14.80 10.04
CA LEU A 26 -25.00 -13.45 10.55
C LEU A 26 -23.79 -13.42 11.49
N ALA A 27 -23.66 -14.40 12.39
CA ALA A 27 -22.48 -14.53 13.25
C ALA A 27 -21.20 -14.67 12.43
N SER A 28 -21.20 -15.47 11.36
CA SER A 28 -20.07 -15.62 10.46
C SER A 28 -19.72 -14.30 9.75
N VAL A 29 -20.70 -13.58 9.20
CA VAL A 29 -20.47 -12.25 8.58
C VAL A 29 -19.93 -11.25 9.59
N CYS A 30 -20.50 -11.21 10.81
CA CYS A 30 -20.04 -10.33 11.87
C CYS A 30 -18.59 -10.62 12.28
N THR A 31 -18.18 -11.88 12.38
CA THR A 31 -16.78 -12.21 12.71
C THR A 31 -15.80 -11.76 11.62
N VAL A 32 -16.21 -11.75 10.35
CA VAL A 32 -15.37 -11.29 9.23
C VAL A 32 -15.29 -9.77 9.18
N VAL A 33 -16.42 -9.07 9.37
CA VAL A 33 -16.50 -7.60 9.30
C VAL A 33 -15.90 -6.93 10.53
N PHE A 34 -16.12 -7.50 11.72
CA PHE A 34 -15.68 -6.94 13.00
C PHE A 34 -14.37 -7.56 13.49
N LYS A 35 -13.46 -7.86 12.56
CA LYS A 35 -12.12 -8.30 12.94
C LYS A 35 -11.40 -7.15 13.63
N GLU A 36 -10.78 -7.45 14.77
CA GLU A 36 -9.97 -6.48 15.50
C GLU A 36 -8.80 -5.98 14.63
N THR A 37 -8.55 -4.68 14.69
CA THR A 37 -7.47 -4.01 13.97
C THR A 37 -6.33 -3.68 14.91
N GLU A 38 -5.10 -3.80 14.41
CA GLU A 38 -3.92 -3.31 15.13
C GLU A 38 -3.84 -1.78 15.08
N ASN A 39 -3.23 -1.18 16.12
CA ASN A 39 -2.97 0.24 16.15
C ASN A 39 -1.69 0.58 15.32
N LEU A 40 -1.85 1.49 14.36
CA LEU A 40 -0.79 1.96 13.45
C LEU A 40 -0.38 3.43 13.70
N GLU A 41 -0.80 4.02 14.81
CA GLU A 41 -0.48 5.41 15.16
C GLU A 41 1.04 5.61 15.23
N GLY A 42 1.54 6.62 14.51
CA GLY A 42 2.97 6.91 14.38
C GLY A 42 3.76 5.99 13.45
N LYS A 43 3.15 4.93 12.88
CA LYS A 43 3.82 4.01 11.95
C LYS A 43 3.55 4.34 10.48
N SER A 44 2.42 5.00 10.19
CA SER A 44 2.01 5.36 8.83
C SER A 44 1.65 6.83 8.73
N ILE A 45 1.86 7.40 7.54
CA ILE A 45 1.41 8.74 7.20
C ILE A 45 -0.12 8.70 7.11
N LYS A 46 -0.78 9.64 7.77
CA LYS A 46 -2.22 9.82 7.68
C LYS A 46 -2.58 10.35 6.29
N ILE A 47 -3.60 9.76 5.66
CA ILE A 47 -4.08 10.23 4.37
C ILE A 47 -4.87 11.53 4.58
N GLU A 48 -4.35 12.62 4.02
CA GLU A 48 -4.97 13.94 4.04
C GLU A 48 -4.56 14.75 2.81
N GLY A 49 -5.54 15.43 2.19
CA GLY A 49 -5.33 16.30 1.04
C GLY A 49 -5.11 17.76 1.43
N TYR A 50 -4.83 18.61 0.45
CA TYR A 50 -4.72 20.05 0.66
C TYR A 50 -6.04 20.67 1.12
N ASP A 51 -6.03 21.38 2.24
CA ASP A 51 -7.17 22.18 2.69
C ASP A 51 -7.21 23.51 1.94
N PHE A 52 -8.17 23.70 1.03
CA PHE A 52 -8.34 24.95 0.29
C PHE A 52 -8.89 26.11 1.13
N ASN A 53 -9.37 25.86 2.37
CA ASN A 53 -9.77 26.94 3.28
C ASN A 53 -8.59 27.81 3.73
N GLN A 54 -7.34 27.31 3.60
CA GLN A 54 -6.13 28.10 3.85
C GLN A 54 -5.70 28.98 2.65
N GLY A 55 -6.55 29.07 1.62
CA GLY A 55 -6.27 29.78 0.37
C GLY A 55 -5.64 28.89 -0.70
N LEU A 56 -5.10 29.50 -1.76
CA LEU A 56 -4.44 28.79 -2.85
C LEU A 56 -2.92 28.96 -2.75
N ASN A 57 -2.26 28.01 -2.07
CA ASN A 57 -0.81 27.92 -1.99
C ASN A 57 -0.32 26.71 -2.78
N TYR A 58 0.27 26.95 -3.95
CA TYR A 58 0.75 25.88 -4.84
C TYR A 58 1.84 25.02 -4.20
N SER A 59 2.78 25.60 -3.46
CA SER A 59 3.84 24.84 -2.79
C SER A 59 3.26 23.85 -1.80
N ASN A 60 2.29 24.27 -0.99
CA ASN A 60 1.62 23.39 -0.03
C ASN A 60 0.69 22.38 -0.71
N LEU A 61 0.04 22.76 -1.83
CA LEU A 61 -0.80 21.87 -2.64
C LEU A 61 0.02 20.72 -3.25
N ILE A 62 1.18 21.04 -3.83
CA ILE A 62 2.09 20.01 -4.37
C ILE A 62 2.67 19.18 -3.22
N ARG A 63 3.05 19.82 -2.10
CA ARG A 63 3.56 19.09 -0.92
C ARG A 63 2.54 18.11 -0.33
N SER A 64 1.24 18.42 -0.33
CA SER A 64 0.22 17.50 0.20
C SER A 64 0.04 16.24 -0.66
N MET A 65 0.63 16.17 -1.85
CA MET A 65 0.51 15.00 -2.71
C MET A 65 1.08 13.74 -2.03
N ILE A 66 2.13 13.87 -1.21
CA ILE A 66 2.72 12.78 -0.41
C ILE A 66 1.76 12.18 0.62
N SER A 67 0.68 12.87 0.99
CA SER A 67 -0.34 12.37 1.91
C SER A 67 -1.70 12.16 1.24
N THR A 68 -1.84 12.46 -0.06
CA THR A 68 -3.14 12.39 -0.76
C THR A 68 -3.48 10.96 -1.21
N GLY A 69 -2.48 10.12 -1.49
CA GLY A 69 -2.66 8.73 -1.90
C GLY A 69 -2.71 8.52 -3.42
N PHE A 70 -2.83 7.26 -3.85
CA PHE A 70 -2.82 6.83 -5.26
C PHE A 70 -1.63 7.42 -6.05
N GLN A 71 -1.89 8.00 -7.23
CA GLN A 71 -0.83 8.59 -8.06
C GLN A 71 -0.28 9.89 -7.50
N ALA A 72 -1.03 10.61 -6.65
CA ALA A 72 -0.50 11.80 -5.99
C ALA A 72 0.64 11.43 -5.03
N PHE A 73 0.50 10.31 -4.30
CA PHE A 73 1.59 9.79 -3.47
C PHE A 73 2.86 9.54 -4.29
N ASN A 74 2.74 8.77 -5.38
CA ASN A 74 3.88 8.45 -6.25
C ASN A 74 4.53 9.72 -6.85
N LEU A 75 3.74 10.75 -7.15
CA LEU A 75 4.28 12.02 -7.63
C LEU A 75 5.04 12.76 -6.53
N GLY A 76 4.50 12.82 -5.31
CA GLY A 76 5.19 13.40 -4.16
C GLY A 76 6.52 12.69 -3.86
N ASP A 77 6.49 11.35 -3.85
CA ASP A 77 7.66 10.50 -3.63
C ASP A 77 8.73 10.70 -4.71
N ALA A 78 8.33 10.76 -5.99
CA ALA A 78 9.25 11.05 -7.08
C ALA A 78 9.92 12.43 -6.95
N ILE A 79 9.21 13.44 -6.45
CA ILE A 79 9.77 14.77 -6.18
C ILE A 79 10.85 14.68 -5.09
N GLU A 80 10.61 13.95 -4.01
CA GLU A 80 11.61 13.74 -2.95
C GLU A 80 12.86 13.04 -3.47
N VAL A 81 12.69 11.98 -4.26
CA VAL A 81 13.79 11.25 -4.90
C VAL A 81 14.62 12.15 -5.82
N VAL A 82 13.97 12.99 -6.64
CA VAL A 82 14.70 13.93 -7.50
C VAL A 82 15.47 14.97 -6.68
N ASN A 83 14.91 15.46 -5.57
CA ASN A 83 15.64 16.38 -4.69
C ASN A 83 16.86 15.68 -4.06
N GLN A 84 16.74 14.42 -3.66
CA GLN A 84 17.88 13.63 -3.18
C GLN A 84 18.97 13.49 -4.26
N MET A 85 18.59 13.27 -5.53
CA MET A 85 19.53 13.23 -6.65
C MET A 85 20.25 14.56 -6.86
N LEU A 86 19.56 15.69 -6.65
CA LEU A 86 20.15 17.03 -6.77
C LEU A 86 21.07 17.38 -5.61
N ASP A 87 20.73 16.92 -4.40
CA ASP A 87 21.52 17.13 -3.18
C ASP A 87 22.75 16.21 -3.11
N TRP A 88 22.72 15.08 -3.82
CA TRP A 88 23.78 14.06 -3.82
C TRP A 88 25.10 14.59 -4.35
N ARG A 89 26.19 14.20 -3.67
CA ARG A 89 27.58 14.44 -4.06
C ARG A 89 28.36 13.12 -4.06
N LEU A 90 29.38 13.03 -4.91
CA LEU A 90 30.31 11.89 -4.95
C LEU A 90 30.97 11.56 -3.58
N ALA A 91 31.09 12.56 -2.70
CA ALA A 91 31.64 12.39 -1.36
C ALA A 91 30.64 11.77 -0.34
N ASP A 92 29.36 11.64 -0.70
CA ASP A 92 28.31 11.11 0.18
C ASP A 92 28.30 9.57 0.17
N GLU A 93 28.98 8.94 -0.79
CA GLU A 93 29.18 7.50 -0.85
C GLU A 93 30.59 7.13 -0.38
N ASN A 94 30.69 6.07 0.44
CA ASN A 94 31.99 5.54 0.82
C ASN A 94 32.69 4.99 -0.42
N VAL A 95 33.91 5.45 -0.67
CA VAL A 95 34.79 4.92 -1.70
C VAL A 95 34.94 3.41 -1.46
N ILE A 96 34.47 2.61 -2.42
CA ILE A 96 34.66 1.15 -2.43
C ILE A 96 36.15 0.82 -2.55
N GLU A 97 36.61 -0.23 -1.88
CA GLU A 97 38.04 -0.59 -1.82
C GLU A 97 38.67 -0.88 -3.20
N ASP A 98 37.85 -1.15 -4.22
CA ASP A 98 38.25 -1.37 -5.62
C ASP A 98 38.38 -0.08 -6.46
N CYS A 99 38.14 1.11 -5.91
CA CYS A 99 38.38 2.38 -6.61
C CYS A 99 39.88 2.60 -6.82
N SER A 100 40.26 2.96 -8.05
CA SER A 100 41.66 3.28 -8.36
C SER A 100 42.11 4.56 -7.64
N GLU A 101 43.41 4.73 -7.41
CA GLU A 101 43.94 5.91 -6.71
C GLU A 101 43.59 7.23 -7.43
N GLU A 102 43.29 7.18 -8.74
CA GLU A 102 42.87 8.32 -9.55
C GLU A 102 41.40 8.73 -9.35
N GLU A 103 40.55 7.82 -8.85
CA GLU A 103 39.12 8.03 -8.58
C GLU A 103 38.86 8.55 -7.15
N LYS A 104 39.90 8.55 -6.31
CA LYS A 104 39.85 9.00 -4.90
C LYS A 104 40.03 10.50 -4.71
N ASP A 105 40.31 11.26 -5.76
CA ASP A 105 40.54 12.72 -5.67
C ASP A 105 39.22 13.51 -5.64
N PRO A 106 38.83 14.11 -4.49
CA PRO A 106 37.59 14.86 -4.36
C PRO A 106 37.60 16.22 -5.08
N MET A 107 38.72 16.68 -5.65
CA MET A 107 38.83 17.98 -6.35
C MET A 107 38.71 17.90 -7.88
N ARG A 108 38.49 16.72 -8.46
CA ARG A 108 38.38 16.56 -9.92
C ARG A 108 36.93 16.68 -10.41
N THR A 109 36.33 17.86 -10.28
CA THR A 109 35.09 18.25 -10.99
C THR A 109 35.32 19.53 -11.79
#